data_AF-A0A9P1EJ82-F1
#
_entry.id   AF-A0A9P1EJ82-F1
#
_cell.length_a   1.000
_cell.length_b   1.000
_cell.length_c   1.000
_cell.angle_alpha   90.00
_cell.angle_beta   90.00
_cell.angle_gamma   90.00
#
_symmetry.space_group_name_H-M   'P 1'
#
loop_
_entity.id
_entity.type
_entity.pdbx_description
1 polymer ?
#
loop_
_entity_poly.entity_id
_entity_poly.type
_entity_poly.pdbx_seq_one_letter_code
_entity_poly.pdbx_strand_id
1 'polypeptide(L)' 'MKIAHTYILMNCPEILPFYNEFRTSLSAFPDDAIDAMVDSDFALWYQQQIRYRGINDPLLVSLSW' A
#
# COMPACT_ATOMS: atom_id res chain seq x y z
N MET A 1 -9.69 -3.61 -12.27
CA MET A 1 -8.21 -3.55 -12.35
C MET A 1 -7.51 -3.26 -11.00
N LYS A 2 -8.22 -3.15 -9.86
CA LYS A 2 -7.60 -2.87 -8.55
C LYS A 2 -6.73 -4.02 -8.00
N ILE A 3 -7.18 -5.26 -8.14
CA ILE A 3 -6.48 -6.44 -7.63
C ILE A 3 -5.07 -6.57 -8.23
N ALA A 4 -4.93 -6.42 -9.56
CA ALA A 4 -3.63 -6.52 -10.23
C ALA A 4 -2.64 -5.43 -9.77
N HIS A 5 -3.13 -4.25 -9.39
CA HIS A 5 -2.31 -3.15 -8.89
C HIS A 5 -1.79 -3.42 -7.48
N THR A 6 -2.65 -3.90 -6.57
CA THR A 6 -2.22 -4.32 -5.22
C THR A 6 -1.16 -5.43 -5.31
N TYR A 7 -1.32 -6.41 -6.21
CA TYR A 7 -0.31 -7.45 -6.43
C TYR A 7 1.04 -6.88 -6.89
N ILE A 8 1.05 -5.88 -7.78
CA ILE A 8 2.29 -5.22 -8.22
C ILE A 8 2.96 -4.51 -7.03
N LEU A 9 2.18 -3.79 -6.23
CA LEU A 9 2.68 -3.07 -5.05
C LEU A 9 3.28 -4.03 -4.00
N MET A 10 2.63 -5.16 -3.74
CA MET A 10 3.12 -6.15 -2.76
C MET A 10 4.42 -6.85 -3.18
N ASN A 11 4.72 -6.91 -4.48
CA ASN A 11 5.94 -7.53 -5.00
C ASN A 11 7.10 -6.55 -5.22
N CYS A 12 6.90 -5.25 -4.93
CA CYS A 12 7.90 -4.21 -5.11
C CYS A 12 8.66 -3.99 -3.79
N PRO A 13 9.99 -4.24 -3.72
CA PRO A 13 10.78 -4.05 -2.50
C PRO A 13 10.69 -2.64 -1.90
N GLU A 14 10.59 -1.62 -2.76
CA GLU A 14 10.50 -0.21 -2.42
C GLU A 14 9.18 0.16 -1.73
N ILE A 15 8.14 -0.66 -1.93
CA ILE A 15 6.81 -0.49 -1.33
C ILE A 15 6.69 -1.24 0.00
N LEU A 16 7.58 -2.21 0.26
CA LEU A 16 7.57 -3.01 1.48
C LEU A 16 7.50 -2.19 2.79
N PRO A 17 8.21 -1.05 2.92
CA PRO A 17 8.06 -0.20 4.11
C PRO A 17 6.64 0.34 4.30
N PHE A 18 5.99 0.77 3.22
CA PHE A 18 4.60 1.25 3.24
C PHE A 18 3.63 0.12 3.54
N TYR A 19 3.86 -1.06 2.96
CA TYR A 19 3.08 -2.26 3.23
C TYR A 19 3.12 -2.66 4.70
N ASN A 20 4.32 -2.71 5.29
CA ASN A 20 4.50 -3.02 6.70
C ASN A 20 3.86 -1.97 7.60
N GLU A 21 3.97 -0.69 7.25
CA GLU A 21 3.33 0.40 7.99
C GLU A 21 1.80 0.27 7.96
N PHE A 22 1.22 -0.03 6.79
CA PHE A 22 -0.21 -0.28 6.66
C PHE A 22 -0.67 -1.47 7.52
N ARG A 23 -0.01 -2.63 7.41
CA ARG A 23 -0.32 -3.81 8.24
C ARG A 23 -0.19 -3.52 9.74
N THR A 24 0.85 -2.77 10.14
CA THR A 24 1.06 -2.40 11.54
C THR A 24 -0.08 -1.52 12.06
N SER A 25 -0.59 -0.60 11.22
CA SER A 25 -1.75 0.24 11.56
C SER A 25 -3.05 -0.56 11.76
N LEU A 26 -3.11 -1.77 11.18
CA LEU A 26 -4.25 -2.69 11.27
C LEU A 26 -4.03 -3.82 12.27
N SER A 27 -2.98 -3.78 13.09
CA SER A 27 -2.62 -4.86 14.04
C SER A 27 -3.70 -5.21 15.08
N ALA A 28 -4.74 -4.39 15.23
CA ALA A 28 -5.91 -4.68 16.07
C ALA A 28 -6.93 -5.61 15.41
N PHE A 29 -6.83 -5.84 14.09
CA PHE A 29 -7.71 -6.71 13.33
C PHE A 29 -7.12 -8.13 13.20
N PRO A 30 -7.95 -9.16 13.04
CA PRO A 30 -7.47 -10.51 12.73
C PRO A 30 -6.84 -10.56 11.32
N ASP A 31 -5.91 -11.50 11.13
CA ASP A 31 -5.07 -11.58 9.92
C ASP A 31 -5.89 -11.71 8.62
N ASP A 32 -7.01 -12.44 8.66
CA ASP A 32 -7.91 -12.60 7.52
C ASP A 32 -8.59 -11.28 7.12
N ALA A 33 -8.95 -10.46 8.10
CA ALA A 33 -9.47 -9.12 7.86
C ALA A 33 -8.37 -8.16 7.35
N ILE A 34 -7.13 -8.30 7.84
CA ILE A 34 -5.99 -7.51 7.37
C ILE A 34 -5.73 -7.80 5.90
N ASP A 35 -5.70 -9.08 5.50
CA ASP A 35 -5.45 -9.46 4.10
C ASP A 35 -6.57 -8.94 3.18
N ALA A 36 -7.83 -9.00 3.61
CA ALA A 36 -8.94 -8.41 2.87
C ALA A 36 -8.79 -6.88 2.71
N MET A 37 -8.39 -6.16 3.77
CA MET A 37 -8.14 -4.71 3.73
C MET A 37 -6.92 -4.34 2.89
N VAL A 38 -5.89 -5.20 2.86
CA VAL A 38 -4.75 -5.04 1.95
C VAL A 38 -5.24 -5.08 0.50
N ASP A 39 -6.06 -6.07 0.16
CA ASP A 39 -6.58 -6.24 -1.19
C ASP A 39 -7.50 -5.09 -1.63
N SER A 40 -8.32 -4.54 -0.71
CA SER A 40 -9.28 -3.48 -1.01
C SER A 40 -8.72 -2.06 -0.92
N ASP A 41 -7.88 -1.77 0.07
CA ASP A 41 -7.61 -0.40 0.53
C ASP A 41 -6.13 0.01 0.44
N PHE A 42 -5.19 -0.94 0.39
CA PHE A 42 -3.75 -0.61 0.45
C PHE A 42 -3.31 0.33 -0.67
N ALA A 43 -3.73 0.09 -1.91
CA ALA A 43 -3.35 0.92 -3.05
C ALA A 43 -3.82 2.39 -2.88
N LEU A 44 -5.05 2.58 -2.38
CA LEU A 44 -5.61 3.90 -2.12
C LEU A 44 -4.89 4.58 -0.96
N TRP A 45 -4.64 3.83 0.13
CA TRP A 45 -3.89 4.33 1.28
C TRP A 45 -2.48 4.76 0.87
N TYR A 46 -1.79 3.95 0.08
CA TYR A 46 -0.44 4.25 -0.43
C TYR A 46 -0.44 5.54 -1.26
N GLN A 47 -1.37 5.69 -2.19
CA GLN A 47 -1.52 6.91 -2.98
C GLN A 47 -1.72 8.16 -2.11
N GLN A 48 -2.51 8.05 -1.04
CA GLN A 48 -2.69 9.13 -0.08
C GLN A 48 -1.40 9.43 0.69
N GLN A 49 -0.63 8.42 1.09
CA GLN A 49 0.65 8.61 1.77
C GLN A 49 1.68 9.33 0.90
N ILE A 50 1.79 8.97 -0.38
CA ILE A 50 2.70 9.65 -1.33
C ILE A 50 2.37 11.15 -1.41
N ARG A 51 1.08 11.50 -1.52
CA ARG A 51 0.63 12.89 -1.57
C ARG A 51 0.83 13.61 -0.24
N TYR A 52 0.44 13.00 0.87
CA TYR A 52 0.49 13.60 2.21
C TYR A 52 1.93 13.87 2.66
N ARG A 53 2.85 12.93 2.39
CA ARG A 53 4.27 13.05 2.74
C ARG A 53 5.07 13.89 1.75
N GLY A 54 4.48 14.32 0.64
CA GLY A 54 5.17 15.06 -0.40
C GLY A 54 6.33 14.27 -1.02
N ILE A 55 6.16 12.96 -1.19
CA ILE A 55 7.19 12.09 -1.77
C ILE A 55 7.28 12.41 -3.26
N ASN A 56 8.47 12.86 -3.68
CA ASN A 56 8.78 13.21 -5.08
C ASN A 56 9.65 12.16 -5.78
N ASP A 57 9.86 11.00 -5.15
CA ASP A 57 10.60 9.91 -5.78
C ASP A 57 9.86 9.44 -7.05
N PRO A 58 10.51 9.47 -8.24
CA PRO A 58 9.83 9.17 -9.50
C PRO A 58 9.26 7.75 -9.56
N LEU A 59 9.94 6.78 -8.94
CA LEU A 59 9.50 5.39 -8.93
C LEU A 59 8.26 5.26 -8.04
N LEU A 60 8.30 5.78 -6.81
CA LEU A 60 7.17 5.70 -5.88
C LEU A 60 5.94 6.46 -6.39
N VAL A 61 6.13 7.64 -6.99
CA VAL A 61 5.03 8.38 -7.62
C VAL A 61 4.44 7.60 -8.79
N SER A 62 5.28 6.98 -9.63
CA SER A 62 4.82 6.17 -10.77
C SER A 62 4.04 4.91 -10.38
N LEU A 63 4.14 4.46 -9.13
CA LEU A 63 3.42 3.30 -8.59
C LEU A 63 2.11 3.68 -7.89
N SER A 64 1.88 4.98 -7.65
CA SER A 64 0.75 5.53 -6.89
C SER A 64 -0.48 5.97 -7.73
N TRP A 65 -0.69 5.36 -8.90
CA TRP A 65 -1.77 5.72 -9.84
C TRP A 65 -3.15 5.23 -9.41
#